data_AF-A0A4S1FYR5-F1
#
_entry.id   AF-A0A4S1FYR5-F1
#
_cell.length_a   1.000
_cell.length_b   1.000
_cell.length_c   1.000
_cell.angle_alpha   90.00
_cell.angle_beta   90.00
_cell.angle_gamma   90.00
#
_symmetry.space_group_name_H-M   'P 1'
#
loop_
_entity.id
_entity.type
_entity.pdbx_description
1 polymer ?
#
loop_
_entity_poly.entity_id
_entity_poly.type
_entity_poly.pdbx_seq_one_letter_code
_entity_poly.pdbx_strand_id
1 'polypeptide(L)'
;GVIGKVVAVHNFGGGDILDVTLAGRKGVLIPFTQAAVPHVSIAEGFVQVDPMAAGLVDDEESEAPGRSGFDPKGRPRGPKDAGGNR
;
A
#
# COMPACT_ATOMS: atom_id res chain seq x y z
N GLY A 1 18.06 -2.02 13.75
CA GLY A 1 18.16 -3.47 13.45
C GLY A 1 17.58 -3.74 12.06
N VAL A 2 17.80 -4.92 11.50
CA VAL A 2 17.22 -5.29 10.20
C VAL A 2 15.72 -5.56 10.39
N ILE A 3 14.88 -4.84 9.63
CA ILE A 3 13.41 -4.93 9.74
C ILE A 3 12.78 -5.82 8.64
N GLY A 4 13.53 -6.09 7.57
CA GLY A 4 13.02 -6.79 6.40
C GLY A 4 14.04 -6.92 5.27
N LYS A 5 13.56 -7.30 4.09
CA LYS A 5 14.36 -7.48 2.87
C LYS A 5 13.66 -6.82 1.69
N VAL A 6 14.41 -6.05 0.90
CA VAL A 6 13.96 -5.52 -0.40
C VAL A 6 13.84 -6.69 -1.38
N VAL A 7 12.68 -6.86 -2.00
CA VAL A 7 12.41 -7.93 -2.98
C VAL A 7 12.30 -7.42 -4.40
N ALA A 8 11.87 -6.18 -4.58
CA ALA A 8 11.77 -5.56 -5.89
C ALA A 8 11.82 -4.02 -5.80
N VAL A 9 12.11 -3.41 -6.94
CA VAL A 9 11.87 -1.98 -7.19
C VAL A 9 10.86 -1.88 -8.32
N HIS A 10 9.78 -1.15 -8.08
CA HIS A 10 8.69 -0.95 -9.03
C HIS A 10 8.63 0.51 -9.50
N ASN A 11 8.15 0.73 -10.72
CA ASN A 11 7.79 2.05 -11.23
C ASN A 11 6.39 1.99 -11.83
N PHE A 12 5.48 2.83 -11.32
CA PHE A 12 4.07 2.89 -11.74
C PHE A 12 3.69 4.23 -12.40
N GLY A 13 4.68 5.04 -12.80
CA GLY A 13 4.44 6.35 -13.43
C GLY A 13 4.38 7.54 -12.47
N GLY A 14 4.75 7.36 -11.19
CA GLY A 14 4.81 8.42 -10.17
C GLY A 14 6.11 8.48 -9.37
N GLY A 15 7.15 7.79 -9.86
CA GLY A 15 8.40 7.53 -9.12
C GLY A 15 8.58 6.04 -8.81
N ASP A 16 9.72 5.73 -8.19
CA ASP A 16 10.10 4.37 -7.84
C ASP A 16 9.62 3.99 -6.43
N ILE A 17 9.34 2.71 -6.23
CA ILE A 17 8.82 2.13 -4.99
C ILE A 17 9.61 0.88 -4.65
N LEU A 18 10.10 0.77 -3.41
CA LEU A 18 10.67 -0.46 -2.88
C LEU A 18 9.55 -1.37 -2.36
N ASP A 19 9.53 -2.63 -2.82
CA ASP A 19 8.78 -3.69 -2.14
C ASP A 19 9.68 -4.35 -1.09
N VAL A 20 9.26 -4.31 0.17
CA VAL A 20 10.00 -4.80 1.33
C VAL A 20 9.18 -5.84 2.07
N THR A 21 9.71 -7.06 2.16
CA THR A 21 9.14 -8.08 3.05
C THR A 21 9.61 -7.83 4.47
N LEU A 22 8.69 -7.47 5.36
CA LEU A 22 8.97 -7.35 6.80
C LEU A 22 9.00 -8.74 7.45
N ALA A 23 9.84 -8.92 8.46
CA ALA A 23 10.00 -10.21 9.14
C ALA A 23 8.65 -10.73 9.69
N GLY A 24 8.07 -11.74 9.03
CA GLY A 24 6.82 -12.40 9.43
C GLY A 24 5.52 -11.67 9.08
N ARG A 25 5.54 -10.61 8.25
CA ARG A 25 4.34 -9.84 7.84
C ARG A 25 4.24 -9.73 6.31
N LYS A 26 3.12 -9.18 5.84
CA LYS A 26 2.89 -8.85 4.42
C LYS A 26 3.94 -7.83 3.95
N GLY A 27 4.31 -7.91 2.67
CA GLY A 27 5.18 -6.92 2.03
C GLY A 27 4.60 -5.51 2.13
N VAL A 28 5.47 -4.52 2.36
CA VAL A 28 5.15 -3.10 2.40
C VAL A 28 5.80 -2.38 1.22
N LEU A 29 5.11 -1.37 0.70
CA LEU A 29 5.59 -0.55 -0.38
C LEU A 29 6.12 0.77 0.20
N ILE A 30 7.40 1.06 -0.02
CA ILE A 30 8.07 2.25 0.50
C ILE A 30 8.47 3.15 -0.67
N PRO A 31 8.11 4.45 -0.67
CA PRO A 31 8.58 5.38 -1.70
C PRO A 31 10.10 5.42 -1.77
N PHE A 32 10.70 5.24 -2.94
CA PHE A 32 12.15 5.32 -3.09
C PHE A 32 12.59 6.79 -3.26
N THR A 33 12.50 7.55 -2.16
CA THR A 33 12.83 8.98 -2.10
C THR A 33 13.89 9.25 -1.05
N GLN A 34 14.60 10.39 -1.15
CA GLN A 34 15.61 10.78 -0.15
C GLN A 34 15.04 10.91 1.27
N ALA A 35 13.76 11.28 1.41
CA ALA A 35 13.12 11.40 2.73
C ALA A 35 12.90 10.02 3.37
N ALA A 36 12.37 9.05 2.62
CA ALA A 36 12.07 7.72 3.12
C ALA A 36 13.30 6.79 3.14
N VAL A 37 14.23 6.97 2.21
CA VAL A 37 15.46 6.17 2.05
C VAL A 37 16.68 7.08 2.00
N PRO A 38 17.08 7.68 3.14
CA PRO A 38 18.13 8.70 3.17
C PRO A 38 19.54 8.18 2.84
N HIS A 39 19.77 6.87 2.96
CA HIS A 39 21.08 6.27 2.72
C HIS A 39 20.97 4.88 2.10
N VAL A 40 21.81 4.64 1.08
CA VAL A 40 21.90 3.37 0.36
C VAL A 40 23.36 2.93 0.34
N SER A 41 23.65 1.78 0.95
CA SER A 41 24.98 1.17 0.93
C SER A 41 24.94 -0.05 0.03
N ILE A 42 25.39 0.12 -1.22
CA ILE A 42 25.46 -0.98 -2.20
C ILE A 42 26.54 -1.99 -1.81
N ALA A 43 27.68 -1.50 -1.30
CA ALA A 43 28.79 -2.35 -0.88
C ALA A 43 28.41 -3.29 0.27
N GLU A 44 27.59 -2.81 1.21
CA GLU A 44 27.13 -3.59 2.37
C GLU A 44 25.78 -4.27 2.13
N GLY A 45 25.09 -3.95 1.04
CA GLY A 45 23.80 -4.55 0.67
C GLY A 45 22.63 -4.11 1.55
N PHE A 46 22.62 -2.86 2.02
CA PHE A 46 21.60 -2.33 2.94
C PHE A 46 21.07 -0.96 2.51
N VAL A 47 19.81 -0.69 2.89
CA VAL A 47 19.16 0.63 2.76
C VAL A 47 18.67 1.08 4.12
N GLN A 48 18.96 2.33 4.49
CA GLN A 48 18.39 2.96 5.67
C GLN A 48 17.00 3.47 5.33
N VAL A 49 16.03 3.15 6.19
CA VAL A 49 14.64 3.61 6.05
C VAL A 49 14.30 4.55 7.19
N ASP A 50 13.74 5.71 6.86
CA ASP A 50 13.07 6.56 7.84
C ASP A 50 11.61 6.09 7.99
N PRO A 51 11.19 5.61 9.17
CA PRO A 51 9.88 4.99 9.33
C PRO A 51 8.71 6.00 9.20
N MET A 52 8.92 7.28 9.54
CA MET A 52 7.87 8.30 9.42
C MET A 52 7.63 8.63 7.94
N ALA A 53 8.69 8.98 7.22
CA ALA A 53 8.60 9.31 5.80
C ALA A 53 8.24 8.10 4.93
N ALA A 54 8.53 6.88 5.39
CA ALA A 54 8.10 5.64 4.76
C ALA A 54 6.65 5.24 5.07
N GLY A 55 5.93 5.96 5.94
CA GLY A 55 4.58 5.61 6.34
C GLY A 55 4.49 4.29 7.11
N LEU A 56 5.55 3.92 7.84
CA LEU A 56 5.63 2.70 8.66
C LEU A 56 5.26 2.93 10.12
N VAL A 57 4.86 4.15 10.46
CA VAL A 57 4.30 4.48 11.77
C VAL A 57 2.78 4.41 11.69
N ASP A 58 2.17 3.71 12.64
CA ASP A 58 0.73 3.76 12.85
C ASP A 58 0.43 4.99 13.72
N ASP A 59 -0.28 5.97 13.19
CA ASP A 59 -1.24 6.71 14.02
C ASP A 59 -2.42 5.73 14.20
N GLU A 60 -2.88 5.49 15.44
CA GLU A 60 -3.80 4.42 15.88
C GLU A 60 -5.16 4.23 15.15
N GLU A 61 -5.37 4.69 13.91
CA GLU A 61 -6.65 4.58 13.22
C GLU A 61 -6.53 4.56 11.68
N SER A 62 -5.62 3.75 11.13
CA SER A 62 -5.76 3.34 9.72
C SER A 62 -6.56 2.03 9.65
N GLU A 63 -7.82 2.08 10.07
CA GLU A 63 -8.79 1.09 9.60
C GLU A 63 -8.77 1.16 8.07
N ALA A 64 -8.21 0.15 7.40
CA ALA A 64 -8.54 -0.09 6.01
C ALA A 64 -10.07 -0.02 5.92
N PRO A 65 -10.67 0.83 5.06
CA PRO A 65 -12.12 0.95 5.02
C PRO A 65 -12.62 -0.46 4.83
N GLY A 66 -13.29 -0.96 5.88
CA GLY A 66 -13.84 -2.30 5.90
C GLY A 66 -14.60 -2.44 4.60
N ARG A 67 -14.52 -3.61 3.98
CA ARG A 67 -15.54 -4.00 3.00
C ARG A 67 -16.87 -3.85 3.73
N SER A 68 -17.50 -2.68 3.65
CA SER A 68 -18.89 -2.48 3.97
C SER A 68 -19.57 -3.47 3.06
N GLY A 69 -20.10 -4.54 3.66
CA GLY A 69 -20.71 -5.64 2.93
C GLY A 69 -21.62 -5.04 1.87
N PHE A 70 -21.27 -5.26 0.62
CA PHE A 70 -22.18 -5.02 -0.47
C PHE A 70 -23.39 -5.92 -0.22
N ASP A 71 -24.48 -5.37 0.31
CA ASP A 71 -25.72 -6.11 0.51
C ASP A 71 -26.59 -5.95 -0.75
N PRO A 72 -26.57 -6.92 -1.68
CA PRO A 72 -27.36 -6.85 -2.90
C PRO A 72 -28.87 -6.87 -2.62
N LYS A 73 -29.31 -7.28 -1.41
CA LYS A 73 -30.73 -7.42 -1.08
C LYS A 73 -31.38 -6.10 -0.64
N GLY A 74 -30.60 -5.12 -0.20
CA GLY A 74 -31.09 -3.81 0.24
C GLY A 74 -31.30 -2.80 -0.90
N ARG A 75 -30.90 -3.15 -2.14
CA ARG A 75 -31.04 -2.23 -3.28
C ARG A 75 -32.51 -2.12 -3.68
N PRO A 76 -33.11 -0.91 -3.69
CA PRO A 76 -34.44 -0.74 -4.24
C PRO A 76 -34.41 -1.23 -5.69
N ARG A 77 -35.29 -2.19 -6.01
CA ARG A 77 -35.51 -2.56 -7.42
C ARG A 77 -35.93 -1.28 -8.13
N GLY A 78 -35.17 -0.89 -9.15
CA GLY A 78 -35.47 0.28 -9.97
C GLY A 78 -36.93 0.25 -10.45
N PRO A 79 -37.50 1.42 -10.80
CA PRO A 79 -38.88 1.52 -11.22
C PRO A 79 -39.19 0.49 -12.31
N LYS A 80 -40.30 -0.24 -12.15
CA LYS A 80 -40.70 -1.37 -13.00
C LYS A 80 -40.85 -0.98 -14.48
N ASP A 81 -40.94 0.32 -14.76
CA ASP A 81 -41.18 0.89 -16.09
C ASP A 81 -39.88 1.27 -16.82
N ALA A 82 -38.70 1.03 -16.23
CA ALA A 82 -37.41 1.19 -16.90
C ALA A 82 -37.08 0.03 -17.87
N GLY A 83 -38.06 -0.81 -18.21
CA GLY A 83 -37.95 -1.83 -19.23
C GLY A 83 -37.77 -1.19 -20.61
N GLY A 84 -36.58 -1.38 -21.19
CA GLY A 84 -36.20 -0.87 -22.49
C GLY A 84 -37.25 -1.10 -23.57
N ASN A 85 -37.67 -0.02 -24.20
CA ASN A 85 -38.29 -0.07 -25.50
C ASN A 85 -37.17 -0.05 -26.55
N ARG A 86 -37.07 -1.18 -27.25
CA ARG A 86 -36.53 -1.41 -28.61
C ARG A 86 -35.55 -0.38 -29.18
#